data_AF-A0A389MR47-F1
#
_entry.id   AF-A0A389MR47-F1
#
_cell.length_a   1.000
_cell.length_b   1.000
_cell.length_c   1.000
_cell.angle_alpha   90.00
_cell.angle_beta   90.00
_cell.angle_gamma   90.00
#
_symmetry.space_group_name_H-M   'P 1'
#
loop_
_entity.id
_entity.type
_entity.pdbx_description
1 polymer ?
#
loop_
_entity_poly.entity_id
_entity_poly.type
_entity_poly.pdbx_seq_one_letter_code
_entity_poly.pdbx_strand_id
1 'polypeptide(L)'
;MATIQTMQASKWTVRCWDASQQWVWLYTFSGDGRSRTGSVTWKDENNGMTGQGSWFLEGGKLKTTWTNSQTKETWALPINTENWTGSCTMHGKPYNLHAIARSVTEKKPSTDKSAINADLLFSGDKKQAAQFLSKRAIEYMPLEKAFGGPLKSVNGLAVHITAGRGQARDCFDIFTKRNVSTHFVIDRSGNVVQFVAASLEAWAQGPGNPHWLSVELVGYQPDNAIQRTEGIKPGPQLDALRDLWGWVRDAFPHVKEGLAIPYVGQKHMLEWVGKQSFVKKDEAGKPIFGGVLGMGLDQHYKALADAFVARGDAPTTSDNLRVCIDSLGLSCHWWLDYYPKSCPGAPIMSQMPEVLGKSAVVLPGAEKYLYEEPVKVAGGGGSKKG
;
A
#
# COMPACT_ATOMS: atom_id res chain seq x y z
N MET A 1 43.86 -6.30 -3.47
CA MET A 1 42.66 -6.35 -2.61
C MET A 1 42.51 -7.77 -2.09
N ALA A 2 42.32 -7.96 -0.79
CA ALA A 2 42.18 -9.29 -0.21
C ALA A 2 40.83 -9.90 -0.65
N THR A 3 40.88 -10.93 -1.50
CA THR A 3 39.70 -11.71 -1.85
C THR A 3 39.22 -12.42 -0.60
N ILE A 4 37.96 -12.22 -0.21
CA ILE A 4 37.34 -12.98 0.88
C ILE A 4 37.38 -14.47 0.50
N GLN A 5 38.28 -15.23 1.13
CA GLN A 5 38.49 -16.67 0.88
C GLN A 5 37.69 -17.57 1.84
N THR A 6 36.90 -16.99 2.72
CA THR A 6 36.18 -17.69 3.78
C THR A 6 34.79 -17.08 3.95
N MET A 7 33.86 -17.82 4.55
CA MET A 7 32.49 -17.36 4.76
C MET A 7 32.15 -17.34 6.25
N GLN A 8 31.62 -16.22 6.74
CA GLN A 8 31.01 -16.16 8.06
C GLN A 8 29.56 -16.63 7.96
N ALA A 9 28.99 -17.10 9.08
CA ALA A 9 27.56 -17.30 9.19
C ALA A 9 26.85 -16.05 8.69
N SER A 10 25.85 -16.22 7.82
CA SER A 10 25.12 -15.11 7.20
C SER A 10 23.72 -15.54 6.79
N LYS A 11 22.77 -14.61 6.78
CA LYS A 11 21.42 -14.82 6.26
C LYS A 11 21.24 -13.96 5.04
N TRP A 12 20.72 -14.46 3.93
CA TRP A 12 20.52 -13.66 2.72
C TRP A 12 19.09 -13.74 2.23
N THR A 13 18.58 -12.64 1.69
CA THR A 13 17.40 -12.68 0.83
C THR A 13 17.86 -12.90 -0.59
N VAL A 14 17.41 -14.01 -1.19
CA VAL A 14 17.77 -14.46 -2.53
C VAL A 14 16.55 -14.40 -3.43
N ARG A 15 16.68 -13.66 -4.53
CA ARG A 15 15.74 -13.67 -5.65
C ARG A 15 16.23 -14.61 -6.71
N CYS A 16 15.37 -15.50 -7.15
CA CYS A 16 15.60 -16.40 -8.27
C CYS A 16 14.56 -16.10 -9.34
N TRP A 17 14.97 -15.84 -10.58
CA TRP A 17 14.02 -15.54 -11.65
C TRP A 17 14.52 -15.93 -13.04
N ASP A 18 13.55 -16.09 -13.94
CA ASP A 18 13.74 -16.10 -15.38
C ASP A 18 12.75 -15.12 -16.05
N ALA A 19 12.51 -15.25 -17.36
CA ALA A 19 11.57 -14.40 -18.08
C ALA A 19 10.08 -14.61 -17.71
N SER A 20 9.77 -15.68 -16.99
CA SER A 20 8.41 -16.19 -16.76
C SER A 20 8.05 -16.37 -15.29
N GLN A 21 9.04 -16.53 -14.41
CA GLN A 21 8.85 -16.94 -13.01
C GLN A 21 9.84 -16.19 -12.10
N GLN A 22 9.40 -15.92 -10.87
CA GLN A 22 10.22 -15.31 -9.82
C GLN A 22 9.89 -15.92 -8.46
N TRP A 23 10.92 -16.22 -7.68
CA TRP A 23 10.83 -16.67 -6.29
C TRP A 23 11.72 -15.80 -5.39
N VAL A 24 11.35 -15.74 -4.11
CA VAL A 24 12.13 -15.09 -3.06
C VAL A 24 12.34 -16.09 -1.94
N TRP A 25 13.60 -16.32 -1.58
CA TRP A 25 14.00 -17.26 -0.54
C TRP A 25 14.88 -16.58 0.50
N LEU A 26 14.77 -17.03 1.74
CA LEU A 26 15.64 -16.65 2.83
C LEU A 26 16.68 -17.74 3.07
N TYR A 27 17.93 -17.48 2.71
CA TYR A 27 19.04 -18.41 2.92
C TYR A 27 19.69 -18.17 4.28
N THR A 28 20.13 -19.24 4.95
CA THR A 28 20.96 -19.17 6.15
C THR A 28 22.18 -20.05 5.97
N PHE A 29 23.33 -19.42 5.79
CA PHE A 29 24.63 -20.08 5.69
C PHE A 29 25.24 -20.22 7.08
N SER A 30 25.74 -21.41 7.40
CA SER A 30 26.68 -21.59 8.50
C SER A 30 28.09 -21.18 8.05
N GLY A 31 28.92 -20.70 8.97
CA GLY A 31 30.30 -20.34 8.67
C GLY A 31 31.00 -19.82 9.92
N ASP A 32 32.24 -20.25 10.12
CA ASP A 32 33.12 -19.84 11.23
C ASP A 32 34.10 -18.73 10.81
N GLY A 33 33.99 -18.23 9.58
CA GLY A 33 34.92 -17.24 9.01
C GLY A 33 36.30 -17.79 8.63
N ARG A 34 36.51 -19.12 8.73
CA ARG A 34 37.78 -19.79 8.40
C ARG A 34 37.60 -20.92 7.38
N SER A 35 36.46 -21.59 7.43
CA SER A 35 36.10 -22.73 6.61
C SER A 35 35.78 -22.29 5.18
N ARG A 36 36.15 -23.15 4.22
CA ARG A 36 35.81 -23.02 2.80
C ARG A 36 34.61 -23.88 2.39
N THR A 37 33.97 -24.51 3.36
CA THR A 37 32.77 -25.32 3.21
C THR A 37 31.86 -25.12 4.42
N GLY A 38 30.57 -25.43 4.27
CA GLY A 38 29.62 -25.41 5.37
C GLY A 38 28.23 -25.87 4.92
N SER A 39 27.23 -25.63 5.77
CA SER A 39 25.83 -25.93 5.51
C SER A 39 25.04 -24.67 5.15
N VAL A 40 23.98 -24.84 4.37
CA VAL A 40 23.04 -23.76 4.03
C VAL A 40 21.62 -24.28 4.13
N THR A 41 20.70 -23.48 4.64
CA THR A 41 19.25 -23.74 4.59
C THR A 41 18.53 -22.65 3.82
N TRP A 42 17.35 -22.94 3.28
CA TRP A 42 16.47 -21.95 2.68
C TRP A 42 15.04 -22.07 3.21
N LYS A 43 14.32 -20.95 3.18
CA LYS A 43 12.86 -20.88 3.41
C LYS A 43 12.20 -19.99 2.35
N ASP A 44 11.13 -20.48 1.74
CA ASP A 44 10.25 -19.67 0.91
C ASP A 44 9.24 -18.96 1.82
N GLU A 45 9.25 -17.62 1.80
CA GLU A 45 8.41 -16.80 2.68
C GLU A 45 6.93 -16.83 2.28
N ASN A 46 6.61 -17.22 1.04
CA ASN A 46 5.24 -17.20 0.51
C ASN A 46 4.45 -18.46 0.86
N ASN A 47 5.09 -19.63 0.85
CA ASN A 47 4.43 -20.92 1.08
C ASN A 47 5.01 -21.69 2.27
N GLY A 48 6.05 -21.17 2.92
CA GLY A 48 6.66 -21.80 4.08
C GLY A 48 7.49 -23.05 3.78
N MET A 49 7.69 -23.40 2.50
CA MET A 49 8.56 -24.51 2.11
C MET A 49 10.00 -24.22 2.57
N THR A 50 10.72 -25.29 2.89
CA THR A 50 12.11 -25.20 3.36
C THR A 50 12.98 -26.23 2.67
N GLY A 51 14.28 -26.01 2.70
CA GLY A 51 15.25 -27.00 2.28
C GLY A 51 16.61 -26.75 2.90
N GLN A 52 17.51 -27.71 2.70
CA GLN A 52 18.85 -27.70 3.26
C GLN A 52 19.87 -28.21 2.24
N GLY A 53 21.11 -27.85 2.45
CA GLY A 53 22.19 -28.09 1.52
C GLY A 53 23.56 -27.80 2.12
N SER A 54 24.56 -27.84 1.24
CA SER A 54 25.95 -27.53 1.56
C SER A 54 26.46 -26.44 0.65
N TRP A 55 27.42 -25.66 1.14
CA TRP A 55 28.14 -24.68 0.35
C TRP A 55 29.64 -24.93 0.39
N PHE A 56 30.35 -24.51 -0.65
CA PHE A 56 31.82 -24.57 -0.71
C PHE A 56 32.41 -23.52 -1.66
N LEU A 57 33.64 -23.09 -1.38
CA LEU A 57 34.37 -22.08 -2.16
C LEU A 57 35.41 -22.77 -3.07
N GLU A 58 35.19 -22.73 -4.39
CA GLU A 58 36.05 -23.37 -5.38
C GLU A 58 36.16 -22.50 -6.64
N GLY A 59 37.39 -22.29 -7.13
CA GLY A 59 37.62 -21.59 -8.40
C GLY A 59 37.10 -20.14 -8.43
N GLY A 60 37.22 -19.41 -7.32
CA GLY A 60 36.74 -18.03 -7.22
C GLY A 60 35.20 -17.92 -7.20
N LYS A 61 34.51 -19.01 -6.87
CA LYS A 61 33.04 -19.07 -6.80
C LYS A 61 32.60 -19.68 -5.49
N LEU A 62 31.49 -19.19 -4.95
CA LEU A 62 30.70 -19.94 -3.95
C LEU A 62 29.73 -20.83 -4.71
N LYS A 63 29.74 -22.12 -4.40
CA LYS A 63 28.82 -23.11 -4.96
C LYS A 63 27.93 -23.65 -3.86
N THR A 64 26.65 -23.83 -4.16
CA THR A 64 25.69 -24.48 -3.26
C THR A 64 25.13 -25.73 -3.92
N THR A 65 24.87 -26.75 -3.10
CA THR A 65 24.17 -27.97 -3.47
C THR A 65 23.05 -28.21 -2.48
N TRP A 66 21.91 -28.69 -2.97
CA TRP A 66 20.70 -28.86 -2.16
C TRP A 66 20.34 -30.34 -2.01
N THR A 67 20.05 -30.76 -0.79
CA THR A 67 19.63 -32.13 -0.50
C THR A 67 18.34 -32.46 -1.24
N ASN A 68 18.27 -33.64 -1.86
CA ASN A 68 17.12 -34.12 -2.66
C ASN A 68 16.73 -33.20 -3.81
N SER A 69 17.65 -32.37 -4.31
CA SER A 69 17.40 -31.47 -5.42
C SER A 69 18.55 -31.54 -6.43
N GLN A 70 18.20 -31.49 -7.71
CA GLN A 70 19.20 -31.37 -8.78
C GLN A 70 19.72 -29.94 -8.93
N THR A 71 19.20 -29.01 -8.12
CA THR A 71 19.56 -27.60 -8.19
C THR A 71 21.01 -27.41 -7.78
N LYS A 72 21.75 -26.74 -8.65
CA LYS A 72 23.13 -26.30 -8.41
C LYS A 72 23.19 -24.81 -8.61
N GLU A 73 23.86 -24.11 -7.70
CA GLU A 73 24.00 -22.66 -7.80
C GLU A 73 25.46 -22.26 -7.74
N THR A 74 25.74 -21.09 -8.31
CA THR A 74 27.08 -20.55 -8.40
C THR A 74 27.01 -19.04 -8.27
N TRP A 75 27.85 -18.51 -7.39
CA TRP A 75 27.93 -17.11 -7.05
C TRP A 75 29.37 -16.62 -7.24
N ALA A 76 29.55 -15.43 -7.84
CA ALA A 76 30.87 -14.91 -8.16
C ALA A 76 31.56 -14.32 -6.92
N LEU A 77 32.84 -14.63 -6.65
CA LEU A 77 33.58 -13.96 -5.57
C LEU A 77 34.33 -12.71 -6.11
N PRO A 78 34.62 -11.69 -5.26
CA PRO A 78 34.36 -11.61 -3.82
C PRO A 78 32.88 -11.41 -3.47
N ILE A 79 32.51 -11.81 -2.25
CA ILE A 79 31.16 -11.61 -1.70
C ILE A 79 30.87 -10.11 -1.62
N ASN A 80 29.83 -9.64 -2.32
CA ASN A 80 29.27 -8.30 -2.13
C ASN A 80 27.94 -8.43 -1.37
N THR A 81 27.91 -7.96 -0.13
CA THR A 81 26.76 -8.12 0.77
C THR A 81 25.52 -7.32 0.35
N GLU A 82 25.64 -6.35 -0.55
CA GLU A 82 24.54 -5.44 -0.90
C GLU A 82 23.93 -5.73 -2.27
N ASN A 83 24.66 -6.40 -3.17
CA ASN A 83 24.24 -6.55 -4.56
C ASN A 83 24.91 -7.76 -5.22
N TRP A 84 24.72 -8.95 -4.66
CA TRP A 84 25.39 -10.14 -5.17
C TRP A 84 24.58 -10.81 -6.28
N THR A 85 25.20 -11.11 -7.42
CA THR A 85 24.58 -11.90 -8.48
C THR A 85 25.16 -13.31 -8.56
N GLY A 86 24.31 -14.23 -8.98
CA GLY A 86 24.66 -15.62 -9.22
C GLY A 86 23.79 -16.23 -10.30
N SER A 87 23.94 -17.53 -10.51
CA SER A 87 23.12 -18.31 -11.42
C SER A 87 22.82 -19.67 -10.79
N CYS A 88 21.63 -20.21 -11.03
CA CYS A 88 21.34 -21.61 -10.73
C CYS A 88 20.76 -22.34 -11.93
N THR A 89 20.86 -23.66 -11.89
CA THR A 89 20.16 -24.55 -12.82
C THR A 89 19.20 -25.42 -12.02
N MET A 90 17.89 -25.32 -12.26
CA MET A 90 16.87 -26.18 -11.66
C MET A 90 16.23 -27.03 -12.76
N HIS A 91 16.28 -28.36 -12.65
CA HIS A 91 15.76 -29.29 -13.66
C HIS A 91 16.26 -29.01 -15.08
N GLY A 92 17.55 -28.66 -15.22
CA GLY A 92 18.17 -28.33 -16.50
C GLY A 92 17.87 -26.92 -17.03
N LYS A 93 16.99 -26.15 -16.39
CA LYS A 93 16.66 -24.77 -16.79
C LYS A 93 17.51 -23.75 -16.00
N PRO A 94 18.14 -22.78 -16.66
CA PRO A 94 18.93 -21.74 -15.99
C PRO A 94 18.04 -20.63 -15.42
N TYR A 95 18.45 -20.07 -14.29
CA TYR A 95 17.82 -18.92 -13.63
C TYR A 95 18.91 -17.95 -13.13
N ASN A 96 18.54 -16.67 -13.08
CA ASN A 96 19.37 -15.64 -12.49
C ASN A 96 19.12 -15.58 -10.98
N LEU A 97 20.20 -15.34 -10.23
CA LEU A 97 20.14 -15.12 -8.79
C LEU A 97 20.60 -13.71 -8.45
N HIS A 98 19.95 -13.11 -7.46
CA HIS A 98 20.34 -11.87 -6.81
C HIS A 98 20.18 -12.01 -5.32
N ALA A 99 21.20 -11.67 -4.55
CA ALA A 99 21.22 -11.82 -3.11
C ALA A 99 21.61 -10.52 -2.42
N ILE A 100 20.93 -10.26 -1.30
CA ILE A 100 21.24 -9.20 -0.35
C ILE A 100 21.47 -9.87 1.01
N ALA A 101 22.63 -9.64 1.62
CA ALA A 101 22.93 -10.15 2.94
C ALA A 101 22.14 -9.38 4.01
N ARG A 102 21.46 -10.11 4.89
CA ARG A 102 20.92 -9.63 6.15
C ARG A 102 22.00 -9.73 7.23
N SER A 103 22.13 -8.69 8.05
CA SER A 103 23.04 -8.70 9.19
C SER A 103 22.67 -9.84 10.16
N VAL A 104 23.62 -10.72 10.50
CA VAL A 104 23.40 -11.81 11.47
C VAL A 104 23.20 -11.30 12.89
N THR A 105 23.62 -10.07 13.13
CA THR A 105 23.25 -9.27 14.29
C THR A 105 21.87 -8.63 14.17
N GLU A 106 20.92 -9.28 13.49
CA GLU A 106 19.53 -9.16 13.92
C GLU A 106 19.46 -9.75 15.32
N LYS A 107 19.73 -8.90 16.33
CA LYS A 107 19.16 -9.09 17.66
C LYS A 107 17.72 -9.51 17.42
N LYS A 108 17.33 -10.67 17.98
CA LYS A 108 15.93 -11.11 18.10
C LYS A 108 15.09 -9.85 18.19
N PRO A 109 14.16 -9.57 17.25
CA PRO A 109 13.50 -8.29 17.14
C PRO A 109 13.11 -7.90 18.55
N SER A 110 13.66 -6.79 19.01
CA SER A 110 13.29 -6.27 20.29
C SER A 110 11.77 -6.27 20.29
N THR A 111 11.15 -6.89 21.30
CA THR A 111 9.71 -6.74 21.53
C THR A 111 9.33 -5.27 21.73
N ASP A 112 10.34 -4.40 21.86
CA ASP A 112 10.25 -2.97 21.70
C ASP A 112 10.02 -2.60 20.22
N LYS A 113 8.73 -2.55 19.83
CA LYS A 113 8.21 -2.09 18.53
C LYS A 113 8.60 -0.62 18.18
N SER A 114 9.40 0.05 19.01
CA SER A 114 9.77 1.46 18.87
C SER A 114 11.00 1.71 17.99
N ALA A 115 11.76 0.67 17.61
CA ALA A 115 13.06 0.82 16.94
C ALA A 115 13.04 0.49 15.43
N ILE A 116 11.93 0.74 14.74
CA ILE A 116 11.99 0.90 13.28
C ILE A 116 12.74 2.21 13.03
N ASN A 117 13.68 2.22 12.07
CA ASN A 117 14.46 3.40 11.68
C ASN A 117 13.52 4.60 11.45
N ALA A 118 13.38 5.45 12.45
CA ALA A 118 12.54 6.65 12.37
C ALA A 118 13.05 7.60 11.26
N ASP A 119 14.32 7.43 10.87
CA ASP A 119 14.95 8.07 9.72
C ASP A 119 14.29 7.70 8.37
N LEU A 120 13.63 6.53 8.28
CA LEU A 120 12.97 6.02 7.07
C LEU A 120 11.44 6.16 7.10
N LEU A 121 10.82 6.12 8.29
CA LEU A 121 9.37 6.16 8.44
C LEU A 121 8.78 7.56 8.18
N PHE A 122 9.46 8.63 8.62
CA PHE A 122 8.89 9.98 8.64
C PHE A 122 9.96 11.03 8.41
N SER A 123 10.20 11.41 7.15
CA SER A 123 11.07 12.53 6.72
C SER A 123 12.49 12.63 7.32
N GLY A 124 12.94 11.65 8.11
CA GLY A 124 14.14 11.79 8.95
C GLY A 124 13.87 12.27 10.38
N ASP A 125 12.65 12.71 10.73
CA ASP A 125 12.34 13.30 12.03
C ASP A 125 11.87 12.24 13.05
N LYS A 126 12.81 11.82 13.90
CA LYS A 126 12.58 10.84 14.97
C LYS A 126 11.51 11.27 15.98
N LYS A 127 11.30 12.56 16.18
CA LYS A 127 10.34 13.08 17.15
C LYS A 127 8.92 13.00 16.61
N GLN A 128 8.72 13.35 15.33
CA GLN A 128 7.43 13.21 14.65
C GLN A 128 7.03 11.74 14.52
N ALA A 129 7.99 10.88 14.20
CA ALA A 129 7.81 9.43 14.22
C ALA A 129 7.33 8.94 15.59
N ALA A 130 8.03 9.33 16.66
CA ALA A 130 7.71 8.93 18.02
C ALA A 130 6.32 9.40 18.47
N GLN A 131 5.86 10.58 18.05
CA GLN A 131 4.54 11.11 18.42
C GLN A 131 3.40 10.29 17.79
N PHE A 132 3.52 9.92 16.50
CA PHE A 132 2.54 9.03 15.89
C PHE A 132 2.63 7.60 16.47
N LEU A 133 3.86 7.10 16.61
CA LEU A 133 4.13 5.77 17.17
C LEU A 133 3.69 5.62 18.63
N SER A 134 3.63 6.72 19.41
CA SER A 134 3.12 6.68 20.78
C SER A 134 1.63 6.37 20.87
N LYS A 135 0.87 6.64 19.81
CA LYS A 135 -0.56 6.33 19.72
C LYS A 135 -0.80 4.97 19.09
N ARG A 136 0.05 4.56 18.13
CA ARG A 136 -0.18 3.35 17.34
C ARG A 136 1.12 2.76 16.79
N ALA A 137 1.28 1.45 16.90
CA ALA A 137 2.38 0.76 16.22
C ALA A 137 2.15 0.79 14.70
N ILE A 138 3.14 1.27 13.94
CA ILE A 138 3.21 1.10 12.49
C ILE A 138 4.10 -0.09 12.17
N GLU A 139 3.64 -0.96 11.29
CA GLU A 139 4.51 -1.91 10.61
C GLU A 139 5.14 -1.25 9.37
N TYR A 140 6.46 -1.33 9.23
CA TYR A 140 7.16 -0.82 8.05
C TYR A 140 7.48 -1.96 7.10
N MET A 141 6.99 -1.87 5.87
CA MET A 141 7.21 -2.86 4.84
C MET A 141 7.52 -2.14 3.51
N PRO A 142 8.76 -1.67 3.33
CA PRO A 142 9.10 -0.82 2.20
C PRO A 142 8.92 -1.55 0.87
N LEU A 143 8.24 -0.90 -0.07
CA LEU A 143 8.28 -1.32 -1.46
C LEU A 143 9.67 -1.04 -2.04
N GLU A 144 10.18 -1.95 -2.84
CA GLU A 144 11.49 -1.77 -3.50
C GLU A 144 11.39 -1.05 -4.85
N LYS A 145 10.16 -0.88 -5.34
CA LYS A 145 9.83 -0.17 -6.58
C LYS A 145 8.44 0.45 -6.45
N ALA A 146 7.94 1.05 -7.52
CA ALA A 146 6.63 1.69 -7.58
C ALA A 146 6.51 2.99 -6.77
N PHE A 147 7.58 3.77 -6.65
CA PHE A 147 7.61 5.09 -6.02
C PHE A 147 8.53 6.03 -6.84
N GLY A 148 8.30 7.34 -6.69
CA GLY A 148 9.04 8.38 -7.39
C GLY A 148 10.20 8.94 -6.57
N GLY A 149 10.68 10.12 -6.99
CA GLY A 149 11.75 10.82 -6.29
C GLY A 149 11.28 11.45 -4.96
N PRO A 150 12.08 12.38 -4.40
CA PRO A 150 11.68 13.14 -3.22
C PRO A 150 10.34 13.84 -3.43
N LEU A 151 9.49 13.77 -2.41
CA LEU A 151 8.22 14.48 -2.37
C LEU A 151 8.49 15.99 -2.40
N LYS A 152 7.82 16.73 -3.28
CA LYS A 152 8.10 18.17 -3.51
C LYS A 152 7.48 19.04 -2.43
N SER A 153 6.30 18.67 -1.96
CA SER A 153 5.60 19.31 -0.84
C SER A 153 4.65 18.31 -0.18
N VAL A 154 4.16 18.66 1.02
CA VAL A 154 3.06 17.93 1.66
C VAL A 154 1.90 18.90 1.82
N ASN A 155 0.94 18.82 0.91
CA ASN A 155 -0.27 19.65 0.93
C ASN A 155 -1.36 19.05 1.83
N GLY A 156 -1.22 17.75 2.15
CA GLY A 156 -2.11 17.07 3.09
C GLY A 156 -2.11 15.55 2.91
N LEU A 157 -3.25 14.94 3.22
CA LEU A 157 -3.46 13.49 3.16
C LEU A 157 -4.58 13.14 2.18
N ALA A 158 -4.26 12.35 1.16
CA ALA A 158 -5.22 11.82 0.21
C ALA A 158 -5.70 10.43 0.66
N VAL A 159 -7.01 10.30 0.88
CA VAL A 159 -7.65 9.06 1.32
C VAL A 159 -8.14 8.26 0.10
N HIS A 160 -7.78 6.99 0.11
CA HIS A 160 -8.08 5.99 -0.92
C HIS A 160 -8.78 4.78 -0.31
N ILE A 161 -9.30 3.89 -1.15
CA ILE A 161 -9.80 2.59 -0.73
C ILE A 161 -9.28 1.47 -1.62
N THR A 162 -8.86 0.39 -0.99
CA THR A 162 -8.57 -0.85 -1.70
C THR A 162 -9.86 -1.65 -1.88
N ALA A 163 -9.85 -2.60 -2.81
CA ALA A 163 -10.95 -3.52 -3.08
C ALA A 163 -11.20 -4.56 -1.95
N GLY A 164 -10.97 -4.19 -0.69
CA GLY A 164 -11.38 -4.92 0.49
C GLY A 164 -10.66 -6.23 0.77
N ARG A 165 -9.37 -6.30 0.45
CA ARG A 165 -8.54 -7.48 0.74
C ARG A 165 -8.01 -7.43 2.18
N GLY A 166 -8.39 -8.46 2.94
CA GLY A 166 -7.68 -8.95 4.13
C GLY A 166 -7.03 -7.91 5.05
N GLN A 167 -5.77 -8.15 5.38
CA GLN A 167 -4.94 -7.32 6.25
C GLN A 167 -4.19 -6.26 5.43
N ALA A 168 -3.72 -5.20 6.08
CA ALA A 168 -2.98 -4.11 5.43
C ALA A 168 -1.75 -4.62 4.67
N ARG A 169 -1.07 -5.63 5.23
CA ARG A 169 0.10 -6.28 4.62
C ARG A 169 -0.20 -6.96 3.27
N ASP A 170 -1.42 -7.43 3.05
CA ASP A 170 -1.80 -8.14 1.82
C ASP A 170 -1.81 -7.21 0.59
N CYS A 171 -1.71 -5.89 0.81
CA CYS A 171 -1.56 -4.91 -0.25
C CYS A 171 -0.15 -4.89 -0.86
N PHE A 172 0.87 -5.40 -0.16
CA PHE A 172 2.27 -5.38 -0.62
C PHE A 172 2.45 -6.00 -2.01
N ASP A 173 1.96 -7.23 -2.19
CA ASP A 173 2.08 -7.97 -3.43
C ASP A 173 1.32 -7.31 -4.58
N ILE A 174 0.19 -6.69 -4.27
CA ILE A 174 -0.66 -6.02 -5.26
C ILE A 174 0.02 -4.77 -5.77
N PHE A 175 0.52 -3.94 -4.86
CA PHE A 175 1.27 -2.72 -5.19
C PHE A 175 2.52 -3.06 -5.99
N THR A 176 3.28 -4.06 -5.54
CA THR A 176 4.45 -4.58 -6.25
C THR A 176 4.12 -5.10 -7.65
N LYS A 177 3.05 -5.89 -7.80
CA LYS A 177 2.64 -6.48 -9.08
C LYS A 177 2.07 -5.45 -10.05
N ARG A 178 1.28 -4.50 -9.56
CA ARG A 178 0.61 -3.48 -10.39
C ARG A 178 1.47 -2.24 -10.65
N ASN A 179 2.65 -2.17 -10.02
CA ASN A 179 3.54 -1.02 -10.11
C ASN A 179 2.82 0.28 -9.69
N VAL A 180 2.10 0.21 -8.57
CA VAL A 180 1.43 1.33 -7.90
C VAL A 180 1.82 1.30 -6.43
N SER A 181 1.61 2.40 -5.71
CA SER A 181 1.91 2.45 -4.27
C SER A 181 1.06 3.48 -3.54
N THR A 182 1.15 3.41 -2.22
CA THR A 182 0.62 4.38 -1.27
C THR A 182 1.66 4.56 -0.16
N HIS A 183 1.59 5.64 0.60
CA HIS A 183 2.46 5.77 1.77
C HIS A 183 2.00 4.82 2.86
N PHE A 184 0.70 4.84 3.17
CA PHE A 184 0.12 4.06 4.26
C PHE A 184 -1.05 3.18 3.79
N VAL A 185 -1.24 2.05 4.44
CA VAL A 185 -2.49 1.27 4.40
C VAL A 185 -3.02 1.11 5.82
N ILE A 186 -4.33 1.26 5.99
CA ILE A 186 -5.04 0.99 7.25
C ILE A 186 -6.03 -0.14 7.05
N ASP A 187 -5.86 -1.25 7.78
CA ASP A 187 -6.83 -2.34 7.74
C ASP A 187 -8.06 -2.09 8.61
N ARG A 188 -9.04 -3.00 8.52
CA ARG A 188 -10.32 -2.90 9.24
C ARG A 188 -10.16 -2.96 10.76
N SER A 189 -9.07 -3.54 11.26
CA SER A 189 -8.73 -3.60 12.68
C SER A 189 -7.98 -2.35 13.14
N GLY A 190 -7.72 -1.40 12.25
CA GLY A 190 -6.97 -0.18 12.54
C GLY A 190 -5.46 -0.40 12.62
N ASN A 191 -4.93 -1.51 12.10
CA ASN A 191 -3.49 -1.67 11.94
C ASN A 191 -3.00 -0.82 10.78
N VAL A 192 -1.86 -0.16 10.96
CA VAL A 192 -1.27 0.72 9.95
C VAL A 192 0.03 0.10 9.45
N VAL A 193 0.15 -0.04 8.13
CA VAL A 193 1.39 -0.46 7.46
C VAL A 193 1.88 0.68 6.58
N GLN A 194 3.17 1.00 6.65
CA GLN A 194 3.80 1.96 5.75
C GLN A 194 4.58 1.23 4.65
N PHE A 195 4.30 1.59 3.40
CA PHE A 195 4.90 1.01 2.19
C PHE A 195 5.90 1.94 1.51
N VAL A 196 5.67 3.26 1.57
CA VAL A 196 6.55 4.28 0.99
C VAL A 196 6.87 5.30 2.08
N ALA A 197 8.15 5.65 2.19
CA ALA A 197 8.62 6.68 3.11
C ALA A 197 7.90 8.01 2.83
N ALA A 198 7.50 8.75 3.88
CA ALA A 198 6.76 10.02 3.73
C ALA A 198 7.55 11.14 3.02
N SER A 199 8.86 10.95 2.81
CA SER A 199 9.73 11.85 2.04
C SER A 199 9.81 11.52 0.55
N LEU A 200 9.19 10.43 0.10
CA LEU A 200 9.23 9.96 -1.28
C LEU A 200 7.84 10.02 -1.89
N GLU A 201 7.77 10.18 -3.21
CA GLU A 201 6.52 10.18 -3.95
C GLU A 201 5.92 8.76 -4.03
N ALA A 202 4.73 8.53 -3.46
CA ALA A 202 3.93 7.35 -3.78
C ALA A 202 3.10 7.54 -5.06
N TRP A 203 2.88 6.47 -5.83
CA TRP A 203 2.15 6.48 -7.09
C TRP A 203 0.67 6.11 -6.91
N ALA A 204 -0.08 6.97 -6.20
CA ALA A 204 -1.47 6.72 -5.83
C ALA A 204 -2.49 7.58 -6.59
N GLN A 205 -2.26 8.90 -6.70
CA GLN A 205 -3.23 9.91 -7.15
C GLN A 205 -2.78 10.71 -8.39
N GLY A 206 -1.95 10.12 -9.26
CA GLY A 206 -1.57 10.74 -10.54
C GLY A 206 -0.86 12.09 -10.36
N PRO A 207 -1.35 13.19 -10.97
CA PRO A 207 -0.74 14.53 -10.84
C PRO A 207 -0.53 15.01 -9.41
N GLY A 208 -1.34 14.54 -8.44
CA GLY A 208 -1.18 14.87 -7.03
C GLY A 208 -0.02 14.15 -6.32
N ASN A 209 0.58 13.12 -6.94
CA ASN A 209 1.62 12.31 -6.29
C ASN A 209 2.76 13.14 -5.68
N PRO A 210 3.34 14.15 -6.36
CA PRO A 210 4.51 14.87 -5.83
C PRO A 210 4.21 15.77 -4.62
N HIS A 211 2.92 15.95 -4.27
CA HIS A 211 2.47 16.98 -3.34
C HIS A 211 1.62 16.45 -2.18
N TRP A 212 1.33 15.14 -2.14
CA TRP A 212 0.33 14.59 -1.23
C TRP A 212 0.78 13.26 -0.65
N LEU A 213 0.66 13.12 0.67
CA LEU A 213 0.72 11.81 1.31
C LEU A 213 -0.55 11.05 0.95
N SER A 214 -0.46 9.72 0.89
CA SER A 214 -1.56 8.85 0.49
C SER A 214 -1.77 7.76 1.52
N VAL A 215 -3.05 7.49 1.81
CA VAL A 215 -3.46 6.38 2.66
C VAL A 215 -4.55 5.58 1.97
N GLU A 216 -4.38 4.27 1.97
CA GLU A 216 -5.32 3.31 1.43
C GLU A 216 -6.06 2.63 2.58
N LEU A 217 -7.38 2.70 2.57
CA LEU A 217 -8.19 2.00 3.55
C LEU A 217 -8.59 0.65 2.99
N VAL A 218 -8.41 -0.42 3.75
CA VAL A 218 -8.94 -1.72 3.37
C VAL A 218 -10.47 -1.66 3.44
N GLY A 219 -11.13 -1.62 2.28
CA GLY A 219 -12.58 -1.59 2.20
C GLY A 219 -13.25 -2.87 2.68
N TYR A 220 -14.58 -2.89 2.68
CA TYR A 220 -15.36 -4.12 2.77
C TYR A 220 -15.83 -4.50 1.36
N GLN A 221 -15.47 -5.70 0.91
CA GLN A 221 -16.18 -6.38 -0.17
C GLN A 221 -16.92 -7.57 0.43
N PRO A 222 -18.25 -7.65 0.35
CA PRO A 222 -18.92 -8.93 0.53
C PRO A 222 -18.54 -9.82 -0.65
N ASP A 223 -18.32 -11.11 -0.35
CA ASP A 223 -18.05 -12.14 -1.34
C ASP A 223 -19.11 -12.01 -2.46
N ASN A 224 -18.66 -11.73 -3.69
CA ASN A 224 -19.44 -11.65 -4.94
C ASN A 224 -19.95 -10.27 -5.41
N ALA A 225 -19.70 -9.16 -4.72
CA ALA A 225 -20.12 -7.83 -5.22
C ALA A 225 -18.96 -7.09 -5.91
N ILE A 226 -19.01 -7.01 -7.25
CA ILE A 226 -17.99 -6.33 -8.09
C ILE A 226 -17.74 -4.86 -7.71
N GLN A 227 -18.61 -4.16 -6.97
CA GLN A 227 -18.58 -2.69 -6.94
C GLN A 227 -19.15 -2.00 -5.70
N ARG A 228 -19.21 -2.68 -4.54
CA ARG A 228 -19.64 -2.01 -3.29
C ARG A 228 -18.51 -2.02 -2.30
N THR A 229 -17.59 -1.06 -2.43
CA THR A 229 -16.74 -0.68 -1.31
C THR A 229 -17.64 -0.03 -0.28
N GLU A 230 -18.00 -0.74 0.79
CA GLU A 230 -18.66 -0.10 1.92
C GLU A 230 -17.76 1.03 2.43
N GLY A 231 -18.37 2.07 3.00
CA GLY A 231 -17.63 3.14 3.66
C GLY A 231 -16.72 2.66 4.79
N ILE A 232 -15.97 3.60 5.37
CA ILE A 232 -15.19 3.40 6.59
C ILE A 232 -16.17 3.10 7.73
N LYS A 233 -16.08 1.94 8.36
CA LYS A 233 -16.90 1.69 9.56
C LYS A 233 -16.37 2.55 10.70
N PRO A 234 -17.23 3.23 11.47
CA PRO A 234 -16.81 3.80 12.74
C PRO A 234 -16.09 2.75 13.59
N GLY A 235 -15.02 3.16 14.28
CA GLY A 235 -14.21 2.27 15.10
C GLY A 235 -12.72 2.29 14.70
N PRO A 236 -11.99 1.17 14.87
CA PRO A 236 -10.52 1.18 14.85
C PRO A 236 -9.88 1.73 13.58
N GLN A 237 -10.48 1.49 12.41
CA GLN A 237 -9.97 1.98 11.12
C GLN A 237 -10.12 3.50 10.99
N LEU A 238 -11.29 4.05 11.37
CA LEU A 238 -11.53 5.49 11.36
C LEU A 238 -10.67 6.19 12.41
N ASP A 239 -10.50 5.60 13.59
CA ASP A 239 -9.65 6.15 14.65
C ASP A 239 -8.17 6.19 14.21
N ALA A 240 -7.69 5.13 13.54
CA ALA A 240 -6.36 5.12 12.96
C ALA A 240 -6.18 6.19 11.87
N LEU A 241 -7.21 6.42 11.05
CA LEU A 241 -7.19 7.48 10.04
C LEU A 241 -7.17 8.88 10.68
N ARG A 242 -7.93 9.09 11.76
CA ARG A 242 -7.91 10.34 12.55
C ARG A 242 -6.55 10.57 13.19
N ASP A 243 -5.95 9.54 13.77
CA ASP A 243 -4.60 9.61 14.32
C ASP A 243 -3.61 10.02 13.22
N LEU A 244 -3.70 9.39 12.04
CA LEU A 244 -2.79 9.65 10.92
C LEU A 244 -2.94 11.08 10.41
N TRP A 245 -4.19 11.56 10.30
CA TRP A 245 -4.48 12.94 9.95
C TRP A 245 -3.94 13.94 10.98
N GLY A 246 -4.09 13.64 12.27
CA GLY A 246 -3.51 14.44 13.35
C GLY A 246 -1.99 14.55 13.21
N TRP A 247 -1.30 13.42 12.94
CA TRP A 247 0.15 13.44 12.71
C TRP A 247 0.54 14.27 11.48
N VAL A 248 -0.17 14.15 10.35
CA VAL A 248 0.12 14.96 9.15
C VAL A 248 0.08 16.45 9.49
N ARG A 249 -0.90 16.89 10.27
CA ARG A 249 -1.00 18.29 10.69
C ARG A 249 0.10 18.70 11.66
N ASP A 250 0.44 17.86 12.62
CA ASP A 250 1.51 18.11 13.58
C ASP A 250 2.88 18.19 12.87
N ALA A 251 3.10 17.32 11.88
CA ALA A 251 4.33 17.24 11.11
C ALA A 251 4.48 18.35 10.06
N PHE A 252 3.36 18.84 9.53
CA PHE A 252 3.30 19.84 8.46
C PHE A 252 2.34 20.99 8.86
N PRO A 253 2.78 21.94 9.70
CA PRO A 253 1.90 22.95 10.30
C PRO A 253 1.20 23.89 9.31
N HIS A 254 1.67 23.97 8.07
CA HIS A 254 0.98 24.72 7.00
C HIS A 254 -0.27 23.99 6.48
N VAL A 255 -0.40 22.67 6.70
CA VAL A 255 -1.58 21.89 6.33
C VAL A 255 -2.74 22.28 7.25
N LYS A 256 -3.86 22.70 6.63
CA LYS A 256 -5.03 23.23 7.35
C LYS A 256 -5.93 22.11 7.88
N GLU A 257 -6.58 22.37 9.00
CA GLU A 257 -7.71 21.57 9.47
C GLU A 257 -8.93 21.82 8.58
N GLY A 258 -9.31 20.82 7.79
CA GLY A 258 -10.42 20.93 6.86
C GLY A 258 -10.25 19.99 5.67
N LEU A 259 -11.27 19.97 4.80
CA LEU A 259 -11.16 19.33 3.50
C LEU A 259 -10.41 20.24 2.53
N ALA A 260 -9.63 19.62 1.65
CA ALA A 260 -9.04 20.24 0.48
C ALA A 260 -10.13 20.77 -0.48
N ILE A 261 -9.77 21.59 -1.48
CA ILE A 261 -10.72 22.07 -2.48
C ILE A 261 -11.17 20.89 -3.34
N PRO A 262 -12.45 20.49 -3.32
CA PRO A 262 -12.94 19.38 -4.12
C PRO A 262 -12.96 19.74 -5.61
N TYR A 263 -12.47 18.81 -6.43
CA TYR A 263 -12.55 18.92 -7.87
C TYR A 263 -13.96 18.58 -8.37
N VAL A 264 -14.56 19.49 -9.14
CA VAL A 264 -15.89 19.35 -9.77
C VAL A 264 -15.85 19.46 -11.30
N GLY A 265 -14.66 19.47 -11.91
CA GLY A 265 -14.50 19.66 -13.34
C GLY A 265 -14.95 18.44 -14.17
N GLN A 266 -16.04 18.58 -14.93
CA GLN A 266 -16.61 17.50 -15.74
C GLN A 266 -15.91 17.30 -17.11
N LYS A 267 -15.24 18.32 -17.64
CA LYS A 267 -14.77 18.37 -19.03
C LYS A 267 -13.82 17.21 -19.39
N HIS A 268 -12.86 16.90 -18.52
CA HIS A 268 -11.90 15.82 -18.73
C HIS A 268 -12.54 14.43 -18.70
N MET A 269 -13.63 14.25 -17.94
CA MET A 269 -14.34 12.97 -17.84
C MET A 269 -15.06 12.66 -19.15
N LEU A 270 -15.78 13.63 -19.71
CA LEU A 270 -16.54 13.47 -20.95
C LEU A 270 -15.61 13.26 -22.17
N GLU A 271 -14.49 13.98 -22.23
CA GLU A 271 -13.48 13.79 -23.28
C GLU A 271 -12.78 12.42 -23.20
N TRP A 272 -12.53 11.90 -21.99
CA TRP A 272 -11.95 10.57 -21.80
C TRP A 272 -12.93 9.44 -22.17
N VAL A 273 -14.17 9.55 -21.69
CA VAL A 273 -15.25 8.61 -22.04
C VAL A 273 -15.47 8.58 -23.55
N GLY A 274 -15.47 9.74 -24.22
CA GLY A 274 -15.64 9.84 -25.67
C GLY A 274 -14.53 9.15 -26.48
N LYS A 275 -13.36 8.91 -25.89
CA LYS A 275 -12.20 8.26 -26.54
C LYS A 275 -12.06 6.76 -26.24
N GLN A 276 -12.82 6.21 -25.29
CA GLN A 276 -12.76 4.79 -24.94
C GLN A 276 -13.70 3.98 -25.83
N SER A 277 -13.15 3.05 -26.63
CA SER A 277 -13.88 2.10 -27.48
C SER A 277 -14.75 1.07 -26.72
N PHE A 278 -14.77 1.13 -25.38
CA PHE A 278 -15.53 0.24 -24.49
C PHE A 278 -16.92 0.78 -24.13
N VAL A 279 -17.27 1.99 -24.57
CA VAL A 279 -18.61 2.54 -24.38
C VAL A 279 -19.55 1.87 -25.38
N LYS A 280 -20.33 0.89 -24.94
CA LYS A 280 -21.48 0.40 -25.72
C LYS A 280 -22.35 1.62 -26.02
N LYS A 281 -22.83 1.76 -27.26
CA LYS A 281 -23.82 2.77 -27.61
C LYS A 281 -25.19 2.10 -27.70
N ASP A 282 -26.25 2.82 -27.36
CA ASP A 282 -27.61 2.36 -27.60
C ASP A 282 -27.92 2.41 -29.09
N GLU A 283 -29.11 1.93 -29.43
CA GLU A 283 -29.62 1.94 -30.80
C GLU A 283 -29.69 3.36 -31.39
N ALA A 284 -29.72 4.40 -30.57
CA ALA A 284 -29.67 5.81 -30.99
C ALA A 284 -28.24 6.38 -31.08
N GLY A 285 -27.20 5.55 -30.88
CA GLY A 285 -25.81 5.97 -30.91
C GLY A 285 -25.34 6.73 -29.66
N LYS A 286 -26.17 6.80 -28.62
CA LYS A 286 -25.83 7.43 -27.34
C LYS A 286 -25.07 6.42 -26.47
N PRO A 287 -24.00 6.82 -25.79
CA PRO A 287 -23.31 5.99 -24.80
C PRO A 287 -24.25 5.27 -23.82
N ILE A 288 -24.37 3.94 -23.94
CA ILE A 288 -24.79 3.04 -22.86
C ILE A 288 -23.58 2.82 -21.97
N PHE A 289 -23.57 3.51 -20.84
CA PHE A 289 -22.70 3.18 -19.74
C PHE A 289 -23.18 1.88 -19.08
N GLY A 290 -22.74 0.75 -19.64
CA GLY A 290 -23.06 -0.58 -19.14
C GLY A 290 -22.38 -0.84 -17.81
N GLY A 291 -23.06 -0.51 -16.71
CA GLY A 291 -22.71 -0.87 -15.34
C GLY A 291 -22.34 0.34 -14.48
N VAL A 292 -23.23 0.74 -13.56
CA VAL A 292 -23.10 1.59 -12.35
C VAL A 292 -22.38 2.97 -12.46
N LEU A 293 -21.53 3.18 -13.45
CA LEU A 293 -20.88 4.45 -13.84
C LEU A 293 -21.75 5.28 -14.79
N GLY A 294 -22.99 4.85 -15.05
CA GLY A 294 -23.93 5.59 -15.89
C GLY A 294 -24.41 6.85 -15.21
N MET A 295 -24.13 8.00 -15.84
CA MET A 295 -24.78 9.30 -15.67
C MET A 295 -25.30 9.54 -14.23
N GLY A 296 -24.43 9.96 -13.32
CA GLY A 296 -24.85 10.23 -11.95
C GLY A 296 -23.74 10.21 -10.91
N LEU A 297 -22.65 9.46 -11.13
CA LEU A 297 -21.54 9.45 -10.16
C LEU A 297 -20.85 10.82 -10.09
N ASP A 298 -20.71 11.49 -11.23
CA ASP A 298 -20.19 12.85 -11.35
C ASP A 298 -21.11 13.88 -10.67
N GLN A 299 -22.42 13.78 -10.90
CA GLN A 299 -23.42 14.60 -10.23
C GLN A 299 -23.42 14.35 -8.73
N HIS A 300 -23.21 13.11 -8.31
CA HIS A 300 -23.12 12.72 -6.91
C HIS A 300 -21.87 13.29 -6.24
N TYR A 301 -20.71 13.18 -6.88
CA TYR A 301 -19.48 13.78 -6.36
C TYR A 301 -19.55 15.30 -6.33
N LYS A 302 -20.16 15.92 -7.34
CA LYS A 302 -20.43 17.35 -7.32
C LYS A 302 -21.38 17.74 -6.18
N ALA A 303 -22.48 17.01 -6.00
CA ALA A 303 -23.41 17.26 -4.91
C ALA A 303 -22.74 17.09 -3.53
N LEU A 304 -21.85 16.10 -3.36
CA LEU A 304 -21.06 15.93 -2.13
C LEU A 304 -20.13 17.13 -1.92
N ALA A 305 -19.41 17.54 -2.97
CA ALA A 305 -18.52 18.70 -2.93
C ALA A 305 -19.27 19.99 -2.54
N ASP A 306 -20.42 20.25 -3.18
CA ASP A 306 -21.26 21.41 -2.88
C ASP A 306 -21.79 21.34 -1.44
N ALA A 307 -22.16 20.16 -0.95
CA ALA A 307 -22.58 19.95 0.44
C ALA A 307 -21.46 20.18 1.45
N PHE A 308 -20.22 19.79 1.14
CA PHE A 308 -19.06 20.11 1.98
C PHE A 308 -18.83 21.61 2.09
N VAL A 309 -18.94 22.35 0.98
CA VAL A 309 -18.81 23.81 0.99
C VAL A 309 -19.94 24.46 1.76
N ALA A 310 -21.19 24.04 1.55
CA ALA A 310 -22.35 24.58 2.25
C ALA A 310 -22.27 24.40 3.78
N ARG A 311 -21.64 23.32 4.25
CA ARG A 311 -21.39 23.04 5.67
C ARG A 311 -20.14 23.72 6.23
N GLY A 312 -19.30 24.34 5.39
CA GLY A 312 -18.00 24.87 5.79
C GLY A 312 -16.96 23.78 6.11
N ASP A 313 -17.14 22.58 5.55
CA ASP A 313 -16.17 21.48 5.66
C ASP A 313 -15.03 21.63 4.63
N ALA A 314 -15.34 22.20 3.47
CA ALA A 314 -14.41 22.60 2.43
C ALA A 314 -14.52 24.11 2.15
N PRO A 315 -13.44 24.79 1.73
CA PRO A 315 -13.46 26.25 1.52
C PRO A 315 -14.25 26.66 0.27
N THR A 316 -14.16 25.89 -0.81
CA THR A 316 -14.86 26.09 -2.09
C THR A 316 -14.72 24.83 -2.94
N THR A 317 -15.34 24.79 -4.12
CA THR A 317 -15.08 23.79 -5.18
C THR A 317 -14.30 24.42 -6.34
N SER A 318 -13.65 23.60 -7.18
CA SER A 318 -12.94 24.09 -8.37
C SER A 318 -13.04 23.09 -9.52
N ASP A 319 -13.16 23.60 -10.75
CA ASP A 319 -13.03 22.81 -11.99
C ASP A 319 -11.59 22.84 -12.56
N ASN A 320 -10.68 23.56 -11.90
CA ASN A 320 -9.27 23.57 -12.20
C ASN A 320 -8.54 22.57 -11.31
N LEU A 321 -8.03 21.48 -11.90
CA LEU A 321 -7.33 20.44 -11.14
C LEU A 321 -6.09 20.97 -10.40
N ARG A 322 -5.37 21.93 -11.00
CA ARG A 322 -4.17 22.49 -10.35
C ARG A 322 -4.53 23.19 -9.05
N VAL A 323 -5.64 23.93 -9.02
CA VAL A 323 -6.16 24.56 -7.79
C VAL A 323 -6.48 23.52 -6.72
N CYS A 324 -7.01 22.36 -7.11
CA CYS A 324 -7.33 21.28 -6.18
C CYS A 324 -6.03 20.63 -5.64
N ILE A 325 -5.05 20.37 -6.51
CA ILE A 325 -3.74 19.82 -6.12
C ILE A 325 -2.98 20.77 -5.20
N ASP A 326 -3.02 22.07 -5.45
CA ASP A 326 -2.33 23.09 -4.67
C ASP A 326 -3.08 23.48 -3.38
N SER A 327 -4.32 22.98 -3.19
CA SER A 327 -5.08 23.20 -1.97
C SER A 327 -4.52 22.39 -0.79
N LEU A 328 -4.90 22.77 0.43
CA LEU A 328 -4.38 22.18 1.65
C LEU A 328 -5.51 21.53 2.44
N GLY A 329 -5.27 20.34 3.01
CA GLY A 329 -6.26 19.67 3.87
C GLY A 329 -6.33 18.16 3.70
N LEU A 330 -7.47 17.58 4.06
CA LEU A 330 -7.80 16.18 3.78
C LEU A 330 -8.43 16.08 2.39
N SER A 331 -7.91 15.18 1.54
CA SER A 331 -8.34 15.04 0.14
C SER A 331 -8.61 13.58 -0.21
N CYS A 332 -8.97 13.32 -1.47
CA CYS A 332 -9.13 11.99 -2.01
C CYS A 332 -8.58 11.91 -3.43
N HIS A 333 -8.46 10.69 -3.98
CA HIS A 333 -7.99 10.49 -5.36
C HIS A 333 -8.74 11.37 -6.36
N TRP A 334 -10.08 11.34 -6.30
CA TRP A 334 -10.95 12.02 -7.26
C TRP A 334 -10.65 13.52 -7.38
N TRP A 335 -10.16 14.16 -6.31
CA TRP A 335 -9.85 15.59 -6.31
C TRP A 335 -8.47 15.93 -6.87
N LEU A 336 -7.63 14.93 -7.12
CA LEU A 336 -6.20 15.09 -7.39
C LEU A 336 -5.75 14.46 -8.72
N ASP A 337 -6.65 13.80 -9.45
CA ASP A 337 -6.34 13.11 -10.71
C ASP A 337 -7.28 13.52 -11.85
N TYR A 338 -6.75 13.49 -13.08
CA TYR A 338 -7.51 13.67 -14.31
C TYR A 338 -8.31 12.42 -14.68
N TYR A 339 -7.88 11.24 -14.21
CA TYR A 339 -8.51 9.99 -14.57
C TYR A 339 -9.70 9.68 -13.65
N PRO A 340 -10.92 9.51 -14.19
CA PRO A 340 -12.06 9.09 -13.40
C PRO A 340 -11.82 7.66 -12.91
N LYS A 341 -11.38 7.54 -11.65
CA LYS A 341 -11.31 6.27 -10.94
C LYS A 341 -12.41 6.27 -9.91
N SER A 342 -13.04 5.11 -9.69
CA SER A 342 -14.07 4.94 -8.67
C SER A 342 -13.53 5.01 -7.23
N CYS A 343 -12.28 5.42 -7.03
CA CYS A 343 -11.61 5.51 -5.72
C CYS A 343 -11.67 6.95 -5.18
N PRO A 344 -11.96 7.15 -3.88
CA PRO A 344 -12.29 6.14 -2.87
C PRO A 344 -13.76 5.69 -2.91
N GLY A 345 -14.54 6.20 -3.87
CA GLY A 345 -15.98 5.94 -3.97
C GLY A 345 -16.80 6.96 -3.19
N ALA A 346 -18.06 7.14 -3.58
CA ALA A 346 -19.01 8.01 -2.86
C ALA A 346 -19.12 7.71 -1.34
N PRO A 347 -19.18 6.44 -0.89
CA PRO A 347 -19.25 6.10 0.53
C PRO A 347 -18.12 6.69 1.39
N ILE A 348 -16.87 6.69 0.90
CA ILE A 348 -15.77 7.24 1.69
C ILE A 348 -15.74 8.76 1.62
N MET A 349 -16.05 9.32 0.44
CA MET A 349 -16.09 10.76 0.31
C MET A 349 -17.10 11.38 1.28
N SER A 350 -18.31 10.82 1.40
CA SER A 350 -19.30 11.28 2.38
C SER A 350 -18.81 11.24 3.83
N GLN A 351 -17.87 10.36 4.15
CA GLN A 351 -17.32 10.16 5.50
C GLN A 351 -16.05 10.93 5.80
N MET A 352 -15.46 11.64 4.82
CA MET A 352 -14.28 12.46 5.07
C MET A 352 -14.46 13.47 6.23
N PRO A 353 -15.63 14.12 6.43
CA PRO A 353 -15.85 14.96 7.60
C PRO A 353 -15.72 14.22 8.94
N GLU A 354 -15.93 12.91 8.99
CA GLU A 354 -15.77 12.11 10.22
C GLU A 354 -14.33 12.06 10.69
N VAL A 355 -13.36 12.14 9.77
CA VAL A 355 -11.93 12.29 10.11
C VAL A 355 -11.66 13.62 10.81
N LEU A 356 -12.48 14.64 10.54
CA LEU A 356 -12.42 15.96 11.17
C LEU A 356 -13.27 16.05 12.45
N GLY A 357 -13.83 14.94 12.93
CA GLY A 357 -14.73 14.91 14.08
C GLY A 357 -16.13 15.45 13.81
N LYS A 358 -16.52 15.59 12.54
CA LYS A 358 -17.85 16.04 12.11
C LYS A 358 -18.69 14.87 11.60
N SER A 359 -20.01 15.00 11.58
CA SER A 359 -20.87 13.94 11.00
C SER A 359 -20.67 13.79 9.49
N ALA A 360 -20.80 12.58 8.96
CA ALA A 360 -20.80 12.33 7.52
C ALA A 360 -21.84 13.20 6.78
N VAL A 361 -21.61 13.43 5.49
CA VAL A 361 -22.58 14.08 4.59
C VAL A 361 -23.41 13.00 3.90
N VAL A 362 -24.71 12.99 4.16
CA VAL A 362 -25.65 12.07 3.52
C VAL A 362 -26.38 12.82 2.41
N LEU A 363 -26.17 12.43 1.16
CA LEU A 363 -27.01 12.91 0.06
C LEU A 363 -28.27 12.05 -0.06
N PRO A 364 -29.41 12.63 -0.48
CA PRO A 364 -30.60 11.86 -0.83
C PRO A 364 -30.27 10.77 -1.86
N GLY A 365 -30.65 9.52 -1.59
CA GLY A 365 -30.36 8.35 -2.42
C GLY A 365 -28.97 7.73 -2.20
N ALA A 366 -28.14 8.33 -1.33
CA ALA A 366 -26.85 7.81 -0.92
C ALA A 366 -26.90 6.97 0.36
N GLU A 367 -28.06 6.87 0.99
CA GLU A 367 -28.24 6.20 2.29
C GLU A 367 -27.78 4.74 2.21
N LYS A 368 -28.02 4.09 1.06
CA LYS A 368 -27.57 2.73 0.74
C LYS A 368 -26.04 2.52 0.75
N TYR A 369 -25.26 3.61 0.79
CA TYR A 369 -23.81 3.59 0.83
C TYR A 369 -23.26 3.81 2.24
N LEU A 370 -24.10 4.24 3.17
CA LEU A 370 -23.71 4.37 4.56
C LEU A 370 -23.72 3.00 5.23
N TYR A 371 -22.81 2.82 6.16
CA TYR A 371 -22.87 1.67 7.05
C TYR A 371 -24.04 1.85 8.02
N GLU A 372 -25.09 1.05 7.84
CA GLU A 372 -26.07 0.83 8.90
C GLU A 372 -25.52 -0.26 9.82
N GLU A 373 -25.41 0.02 11.11
CA GLU A 373 -25.15 -1.06 12.06
C GLU A 373 -26.23 -2.13 11.88
N PRO A 374 -25.86 -3.42 11.74
CA PRO A 374 -26.85 -4.47 11.67
C PRO A 374 -27.70 -4.37 12.93
N VAL A 375 -28.99 -4.02 12.75
CA VAL A 375 -29.96 -3.97 13.82
C VAL A 375 -29.85 -5.29 14.56
N LYS A 376 -29.36 -5.26 15.80
CA LYS A 376 -29.40 -6.43 16.68
C LYS A 376 -30.87 -6.76 16.85
N VAL A 377 -31.36 -7.71 16.05
CA VAL A 377 -32.68 -8.29 16.25
C VAL A 377 -32.61 -8.89 17.65
N ALA A 378 -33.18 -8.20 18.63
CA ALA A 378 -33.22 -8.67 20.00
C ALA A 378 -33.80 -10.07 19.94
N GLY A 379 -32.98 -11.06 20.32
CA GLY A 379 -33.31 -12.47 20.18
C GLY A 379 -34.69 -12.70 20.75
N GLY A 380 -35.67 -12.93 19.87
CA GLY A 380 -37.00 -13.34 20.26
C GLY A 380 -36.84 -14.63 21.02
N GLY A 381 -36.93 -14.54 22.34
CA GLY A 381 -36.94 -15.68 23.24
C GLY A 381 -38.12 -16.56 22.88
N GLY A 382 -37.88 -17.55 22.00
CA GLY A 382 -38.81 -18.60 21.69
C GLY A 382 -39.01 -19.45 22.94
N SER A 383 -39.99 -19.07 23.76
CA SER A 383 -40.58 -19.93 24.78
C SER A 383 -41.12 -21.18 24.09
N LYS A 384 -40.41 -22.31 24.23
CA LYS A 384 -41.01 -23.62 24.04
C LYS A 384 -42.03 -23.81 25.16
N LYS A 385 -43.32 -23.76 24.82
CA LYS A 385 -44.37 -24.40 25.64
C LYS A 385 -44.50 -25.85 25.21
N GLY A 386 -44.73 -26.69 26.24
CA GLY A 386 -44.83 -28.14 26.18
C GLY A 386 -46.13 -28.67 25.61
#